data_AF-A0A7Y2AD72-F1
#
_entry.id   AF-A0A7Y2AD72-F1
#
_cell.length_a   1.000
_cell.length_b   1.000
_cell.length_c   1.000
_cell.angle_alpha   90.00
_cell.angle_beta   90.00
_cell.angle_gamma   90.00
#
_symmetry.space_group_name_H-M   'P 1'
#
loop_
_entity.id
_entity.type
_entity.pdbx_description
1 polymer ?
#
loop_
_entity_poly.entity_id
_entity_poly.type
_entity_poly.pdbx_seq_one_letter_code
_entity_poly.pdbx_strand_id
1 'polypeptide(L)' 'LLTNYDEVKFLVDNEYLIQVMNWETGYESMPPGNNQLPQCERDMIQAWIDDGAPDN' A
#
# COMPACT_ATOMS: atom_id res chain seq x y z
N LEU A 1 8.23 -4.69 -10.52
CA LEU A 1 7.04 -5.56 -10.35
C LEU A 1 7.18 -6.19 -8.98
N LEU A 2 6.14 -6.14 -8.15
CA LEU A 2 6.08 -6.91 -6.89
C LEU A 2 5.51 -8.29 -7.24
N THR A 3 6.25 -9.35 -6.92
CA THR A 3 6.00 -10.72 -7.41
C THR A 3 5.78 -11.73 -6.30
N ASN A 4 6.16 -11.40 -5.06
CA ASN A 4 5.99 -12.26 -3.90
C ASN A 4 5.60 -11.43 -2.67
N TYR A 5 5.13 -12.14 -1.63
CA TYR A 5 4.70 -11.54 -0.38
C TYR A 5 5.83 -10.80 0.33
N ASP A 6 7.06 -11.33 0.34
CA ASP A 6 8.20 -10.69 1.03
C ASP A 6 8.51 -9.29 0.46
N GLU A 7 8.42 -9.12 -0.86
CA GLU A 7 8.56 -7.82 -1.53
C GLU A 7 7.45 -6.84 -1.12
N VAL A 8 6.21 -7.30 -0.98
CA VAL A 8 5.09 -6.48 -0.51
C VAL A 8 5.28 -6.12 0.97
N LYS A 9 5.63 -7.11 1.80
CA LYS A 9 5.85 -6.95 3.23
C LYS A 9 6.99 -5.97 3.51
N PHE A 10 8.07 -6.01 2.73
CA PHE A 10 9.14 -5.03 2.79
C PHE A 10 8.64 -3.59 2.58
N LEU A 11 7.73 -3.35 1.63
CA LEU A 11 7.17 -2.01 1.41
C LEU A 11 6.19 -1.59 2.51
N VAL A 12 5.46 -2.53 3.09
CA VAL A 12 4.61 -2.28 4.26
C VAL A 12 5.45 -1.87 5.47
N ASP A 13 6.53 -2.61 5.74
CA ASP A 13 7.40 -2.38 6.90
C ASP A 13 8.18 -1.07 6.84
N ASN A 14 8.39 -0.55 5.63
CA ASN A 14 8.98 0.77 5.41
C ASN A 14 7.93 1.88 5.25
N GLU A 15 6.65 1.62 5.54
CA GLU A 15 5.50 2.53 5.38
C GLU A 15 5.28 3.04 3.93
N TYR A 16 6.06 2.55 2.98
CA TYR A 16 6.06 3.04 1.61
C TYR A 16 4.74 2.73 0.90
N LEU A 17 4.19 1.53 1.10
CA LEU A 17 2.95 1.08 0.44
C LEU A 17 1.77 2.00 0.77
N ILE A 18 1.63 2.42 2.02
CA ILE A 18 0.53 3.28 2.45
C ILE A 18 0.72 4.72 1.95
N GLN A 19 1.96 5.23 1.95
CA GLN A 19 2.29 6.58 1.49
C GLN A 19 2.00 6.77 -0.01
N VAL A 20 2.40 5.80 -0.85
CA VAL A 20 2.13 5.86 -2.30
C VAL A 20 0.64 5.70 -2.62
N MET A 21 -0.10 4.93 -1.81
CA MET A 21 -1.54 4.72 -1.97
C MET A 21 -2.35 5.95 -1.52
N ASN A 22 -1.91 6.63 -0.46
CA ASN A 22 -2.54 7.83 0.08
C ASN A 22 -2.14 9.12 -0.67
N TRP A 23 -1.24 9.03 -1.64
CA TRP A 23 -0.71 10.17 -2.40
C TRP A 23 -0.08 11.20 -1.48
N GLU A 24 0.72 10.73 -0.53
CA GLU A 24 1.43 11.60 0.38
C GLU A 24 2.49 12.43 -0.35
N THR A 25 2.72 13.65 0.14
CA THR A 25 3.69 14.56 -0.49
C THR A 25 5.10 13.99 -0.39
N GLY A 26 5.79 13.91 -1.53
CA GLY A 26 7.14 13.34 -1.62
C GLY A 26 7.20 11.88 -2.10
N TYR A 27 6.05 11.24 -2.32
CA TYR A 27 5.95 9.87 -2.79
C TYR A 27 5.35 9.79 -4.20
N GLU A 28 5.77 8.78 -4.96
CA GLU A 28 5.20 8.52 -6.28
C GLU A 28 3.78 7.96 -6.11
N SER A 29 2.78 8.76 -6.48
CA SER A 29 1.37 8.42 -6.36
C SER A 29 1.02 7.17 -7.17
N MET A 30 0.42 6.18 -6.50
CA MET A 30 -0.07 4.95 -7.13
C MET A 30 -1.61 4.90 -7.01
N PRO A 31 -2.34 4.51 -8.07
CA PRO A 31 -1.84 4.08 -9.38
C PRO A 31 -1.39 5.25 -10.27
N PRO A 32 -0.33 5.08 -11.09
CA PRO A 32 0.24 6.17 -11.86
C PRO A 32 -0.72 6.59 -13.00
N GLY A 33 -0.94 7.89 -13.14
CA GLY A 33 -1.77 8.46 -14.21
C GLY A 33 -3.26 8.13 -14.13
N ASN A 34 -3.72 7.56 -13.03
CA ASN A 34 -5.12 7.20 -12.79
C ASN A 34 -5.68 7.88 -11.54
N ASN A 35 -6.97 7.69 -11.29
CA ASN A 35 -7.58 8.11 -10.03
C ASN A 35 -7.03 7.28 -8.86
N GLN A 36 -6.99 7.91 -7.69
CA GLN A 36 -6.66 7.24 -6.44
C GLN A 36 -7.64 6.09 -6.17
N LEU A 37 -7.16 5.03 -5.52
CA LEU A 37 -8.02 3.94 -5.08
C LEU A 37 -9.18 4.47 -4.22
N PRO A 38 -10.41 3.95 -4.38
CA PRO A 38 -11.54 4.30 -3.52
C PRO A 38 -11.19 4.12 -2.03
N GLN A 39 -11.76 4.97 -1.17
CA GLN A 39 -11.47 4.94 0.27
C GLN A 39 -11.68 3.54 0.88
N CYS A 40 -12.77 2.85 0.52
CA CYS A 40 -13.07 1.50 1.03
C CYS A 40 -11.94 0.49 0.74
N GLU A 41 -11.34 0.54 -0.46
CA GLU A 41 -10.25 -0.36 -0.83
C GLU A 41 -8.97 -0.02 -0.04
N ARG A 42 -8.69 1.27 0.16
CA ARG A 42 -7.57 1.71 0.98
C ARG A 42 -7.75 1.33 2.44
N ASP A 43 -8.96 1.45 2.98
CA ASP A 43 -9.29 1.07 4.35
C ASP A 43 -9.12 -0.43 4.58
N MET A 44 -9.49 -1.27 3.59
CA MET A 44 -9.24 -2.71 3.65
C MET A 44 -7.75 -3.04 3.70
N ILE A 45 -6.95 -2.36 2.89
CA ILE A 45 -5.48 -2.53 2.88
C ILE A 45 -4.89 -2.03 4.21
N GLN A 46 -5.35 -0.89 4.72
CA GLN A 46 -4.92 -0.36 6.01
C GLN A 46 -5.23 -1.34 7.15
N ALA A 47 -6.44 -1.91 7.17
CA ALA A 47 -6.82 -2.90 8.18
C ALA A 47 -5.93 -4.16 8.13
N TRP A 48 -5.57 -4.62 6.93
CA TRP A 48 -4.63 -5.72 6.76
C TRP A 48 -3.22 -5.35 7.25
N ILE A 49 -2.74 -4.13 6.98
CA ILE A 49 -1.47 -3.62 7.51
C ILE A 49 -1.50 -3.55 9.04
N ASP A 50 -2.60 -3.04 9.61
CA ASP A 50 -2.80 -2.89 11.05
C ASP A 50 -2.82 -4.26 11.78
N ASP A 51 -3.26 -5.32 11.09
CA ASP A 51 -3.21 -6.71 11.57
C ASP A 51 -1.80 -7.35 11.44
N GLY A 52 -0.79 -6.57 11.04
CA GLY A 52 0.58 -7.04 10.86
C GLY A 52 0.87 -7.60 9.47
N ALA A 53 -0.01 -7.32 8.49
CA ALA A 53 0.09 -7.73 7.11
C ALA A 53 0.29 -9.26 6.93
N PRO A 54 -0.55 -10.14 7.51
CA PRO A 54 -0.30 -11.59 7.54
C PRO A 54 -0.36 -12.26 6.15
N ASP A 55 0.45 -13.30 5.96
CA ASP A 55 0.42 -14.24 4.82
C ASP A 55 -0.36 -15.50 5.22
N ASN A 56 -1.53 -15.74 4.61
CA ASN A 56 -2.48 -16.79 5.01
C ASN A 56 -2.80 -17.77 3.88
#